data_AF-A0A091F8N3-F1
#
_entry.id   AF-A0A091F8N3-F1
#
_cell.length_a   1.000
_cell.length_b   1.000
_cell.length_c   1.000
_cell.angle_alpha   90.00
_cell.angle_beta   90.00
_cell.angle_gamma   90.00
#
_symmetry.space_group_name_H-M   'P 1'
#
loop_
_entity.id
_entity.type
_entity.pdbx_description
1 polymer ?
#
loop_
_entity_poly.entity_id
_entity_poly.type
_entity_poly.pdbx_seq_one_letter_code
_entity_poly.pdbx_strand_id
1 'polypeptide(L)'
;MKKLLSFLVIALFLTIPLAASATYLGNGLLDANWSSPIQDGYYLDYDGTVLSSDFGYSTGLSEIFCVSLESPDPAAALYSFHAIDAALPNFAPLSQAAWIADNWIGYFGGSSDYYKGEAQKAIWKAMGIMDITGALGDDYNIYSAAITHTGYLTSNWYYADSPAQFVGTNDIPSIASQDFLTPVPTPEPATLLLFGLGLLGLAGIRRKLKK
;
A
#
# COMPACT_ATOMS: atom_id res chain seq x y z
N MET A 1 -10.32 -45.63 3.89
CA MET A 1 -11.33 -44.61 4.26
C MET A 1 -10.73 -43.39 4.95
N LYS A 2 -9.84 -43.52 5.95
CA LYS A 2 -9.20 -42.36 6.63
C LYS A 2 -8.48 -41.37 5.69
N LYS A 3 -7.85 -41.85 4.61
CA LYS A 3 -7.17 -41.01 3.60
C LYS A 3 -8.13 -40.18 2.74
N LEU A 4 -9.36 -40.66 2.54
CA LEU A 4 -10.39 -39.96 1.77
C LEU A 4 -10.98 -38.80 2.58
N LEU A 5 -11.11 -39.00 3.89
CA LEU A 5 -11.56 -37.97 4.83
C LEU A 5 -10.57 -36.80 4.89
N SER A 6 -9.25 -37.06 4.95
CA SER A 6 -8.24 -35.98 4.93
C SER A 6 -8.26 -35.17 3.63
N PHE A 7 -8.45 -35.81 2.48
CA PHE A 7 -8.56 -35.09 1.20
C PHE A 7 -9.80 -34.19 1.15
N LEU A 8 -10.92 -34.67 1.70
CA LEU A 8 -12.17 -33.94 1.71
C LEU A 8 -12.14 -32.75 2.68
N VAL A 9 -11.43 -32.87 3.81
CA VAL A 9 -11.17 -31.74 4.73
C VAL A 9 -10.30 -30.68 4.05
N ILE A 10 -9.24 -31.07 3.34
CA ILE A 10 -8.39 -30.12 2.59
C ILE A 10 -9.18 -29.42 1.47
N ALA A 11 -10.01 -30.15 0.74
CA ALA A 11 -10.86 -29.59 -0.31
C ALA A 11 -11.91 -28.63 0.27
N LEU A 12 -12.48 -28.91 1.44
CA LEU A 12 -13.46 -28.05 2.10
C LEU A 12 -12.83 -26.70 2.51
N PHE A 13 -11.60 -26.71 3.03
CA PHE A 13 -10.86 -25.49 3.35
C PHE A 13 -10.54 -24.63 2.12
N LEU A 14 -10.44 -25.23 0.93
CA LEU A 14 -10.23 -24.52 -0.33
C LEU A 14 -11.52 -23.90 -0.91
N THR A 15 -12.70 -24.26 -0.38
CA THR A 15 -14.00 -23.81 -0.93
C THR A 15 -14.64 -22.63 -0.21
N ILE A 16 -14.05 -22.12 0.88
CA ILE A 16 -14.62 -20.98 1.61
C ILE A 16 -14.37 -19.71 0.79
N PRO A 17 -15.41 -19.10 0.19
CA PRO A 17 -15.25 -17.83 -0.49
C PRO A 17 -15.14 -16.76 0.59
N LEU A 18 -13.95 -16.20 0.76
CA LEU A 18 -13.73 -15.00 1.56
C LEU A 18 -14.46 -13.86 0.84
N ALA A 19 -15.66 -13.52 1.29
CA ALA A 19 -16.37 -12.33 0.82
C ALA A 19 -15.55 -11.10 1.24
N ALA A 20 -14.98 -10.41 0.25
CA ALA A 20 -14.18 -9.21 0.44
C ALA A 20 -15.10 -8.03 0.79
N SER A 21 -15.31 -7.80 2.08
CA SER A 21 -15.49 -6.43 2.59
C SER A 21 -14.17 -5.70 2.46
N ALA A 22 -14.19 -4.38 2.37
CA ALA A 22 -12.98 -3.57 2.32
C ALA A 22 -12.16 -3.97 3.50
N THR A 23 -10.98 -4.54 3.25
CA THR A 23 -10.27 -5.22 4.33
C THR A 23 -9.61 -4.14 5.16
N TYR A 24 -10.38 -3.58 6.10
CA TYR A 24 -9.84 -2.88 7.24
C TYR A 24 -8.83 -3.82 7.91
N LEU A 25 -7.59 -3.37 7.96
CA LEU A 25 -6.47 -4.15 8.46
C LEU A 25 -6.28 -3.89 9.95
N GLY A 26 -6.46 -2.63 10.36
CA GLY A 26 -6.16 -2.18 11.70
C GLY A 26 -5.87 -0.69 11.76
N ASN A 27 -5.49 -0.20 12.93
CA ASN A 27 -5.05 1.18 13.12
C ASN A 27 -3.54 1.25 13.35
N GLY A 28 -2.93 2.39 13.05
CA GLY A 28 -1.51 2.61 13.29
C GLY A 28 -1.09 4.07 13.26
N LEU A 29 0.10 4.34 13.78
CA LEU A 29 0.72 5.66 13.78
C LEU A 29 1.59 5.83 12.53
N LEU A 30 1.30 6.86 11.74
CA LEU A 30 2.09 7.26 10.58
C LEU A 30 2.70 8.63 10.85
N ASP A 31 4.02 8.68 10.74
CA ASP A 31 4.81 9.91 10.72
C ASP A 31 5.09 10.27 9.26
N ALA A 32 4.36 11.26 8.73
CA ALA A 32 4.45 11.71 7.36
C ALA A 32 5.24 13.03 7.29
N ASN A 33 6.22 13.07 6.40
CA ASN A 33 7.08 14.22 6.13
C ASN A 33 6.87 14.66 4.68
N TRP A 34 6.98 15.97 4.44
CA TRP A 34 6.84 16.55 3.11
C TRP A 34 8.03 17.42 2.76
N SER A 35 8.35 17.45 1.48
CA SER A 35 9.63 17.87 0.97
C SER A 35 9.47 18.51 -0.43
N SER A 36 10.51 19.20 -0.89
CA SER A 36 10.52 19.75 -2.25
C SER A 36 10.56 18.60 -3.28
N PRO A 37 9.98 18.77 -4.48
CA PRO A 37 9.60 20.04 -5.10
C PRO A 37 8.25 20.61 -4.62
N ILE A 38 8.07 21.91 -4.80
CA ILE A 38 6.83 22.64 -4.51
C ILE A 38 6.27 23.18 -5.81
N GLN A 39 4.98 22.95 -6.08
CA GLN A 39 4.25 23.55 -7.19
C GLN A 39 2.93 24.13 -6.70
N ASP A 40 2.61 25.36 -7.13
CA ASP A 40 1.37 26.08 -6.76
C ASP A 40 1.10 26.16 -5.25
N GLY A 41 2.17 26.15 -4.45
CA GLY A 41 2.11 26.20 -2.98
C GLY A 41 1.95 24.85 -2.29
N TYR A 42 1.97 23.75 -3.04
CA TYR A 42 1.84 22.38 -2.53
C TYR A 42 3.14 21.60 -2.68
N TYR A 43 3.51 20.84 -1.65
CA TYR A 43 4.64 19.91 -1.69
C TYR A 43 4.27 18.70 -2.54
N LEU A 44 5.21 18.20 -3.34
CA LEU A 44 4.98 17.07 -4.25
C LEU A 44 5.77 15.81 -3.89
N ASP A 45 6.55 15.86 -2.81
CA ASP A 45 7.40 14.76 -2.34
C ASP A 45 7.04 14.48 -0.88
N TYR A 46 6.70 13.22 -0.61
CA TYR A 46 6.23 12.77 0.69
C TYR A 46 6.96 11.49 1.08
N ASP A 47 7.59 11.52 2.25
CA ASP A 47 8.21 10.36 2.87
C ASP A 47 7.47 10.04 4.18
N GLY A 48 7.30 8.76 4.49
CA GLY A 48 6.58 8.33 5.67
C GLY A 48 7.26 7.18 6.40
N THR A 49 7.01 7.13 7.70
CA THR A 49 7.31 5.95 8.53
C THR A 49 6.05 5.53 9.27
N VAL A 50 5.59 4.31 9.02
CA VAL A 50 4.56 3.67 9.87
C VAL A 50 5.26 3.15 11.12
N LEU A 51 5.14 3.91 12.21
CA LEU A 51 5.86 3.66 13.47
C LEU A 51 5.35 2.40 14.17
N SER A 52 4.05 2.17 14.12
CA SER A 52 3.41 1.01 14.74
C SER A 52 1.99 0.81 14.20
N SER A 53 1.48 -0.42 14.30
CA SER A 53 0.08 -0.74 14.07
C SER A 53 -0.36 -1.94 14.91
N ASP A 54 -1.67 -2.08 15.12
CA ASP A 54 -2.27 -3.18 15.87
C ASP A 54 -2.32 -4.52 15.08
N PHE A 55 -1.91 -4.49 13.81
CA PHE A 55 -1.84 -5.66 12.91
C PHE A 55 -0.42 -6.04 12.49
N GLY A 56 0.60 -5.46 13.14
CA GLY A 56 2.01 -5.82 12.94
C GLY A 56 2.66 -5.24 11.68
N TYR A 57 2.04 -4.24 11.06
CA TYR A 57 2.60 -3.45 9.98
C TYR A 57 3.41 -2.27 10.52
N SER A 58 4.64 -2.13 10.01
CA SER A 58 5.54 -1.01 10.25
C SER A 58 6.46 -0.87 9.05
N THR A 59 6.96 0.33 8.79
CA THR A 59 7.89 0.60 7.69
C THR A 59 9.16 1.28 8.22
N GLY A 60 10.21 1.31 7.41
CA GLY A 60 11.25 2.34 7.55
C GLY A 60 10.76 3.67 6.94
N LEU A 61 11.67 4.64 6.85
CA LEU A 61 11.43 5.82 6.01
C LEU A 61 11.28 5.35 4.56
N SER A 62 10.15 5.65 3.95
CA SER A 62 9.81 5.19 2.60
C SER A 62 8.92 6.21 1.90
N GLU A 63 8.94 6.16 0.57
CA GLU A 63 8.03 6.96 -0.25
C GLU A 63 6.57 6.66 0.12
N ILE A 64 5.78 7.70 0.30
CA ILE A 64 4.33 7.62 0.43
C ILE A 64 3.68 8.60 -0.55
N PHE A 65 2.40 8.43 -0.87
CA PHE A 65 1.70 9.37 -1.75
C PHE A 65 0.47 9.95 -1.07
N CYS A 66 0.35 11.27 -1.10
CA CYS A 66 -0.81 11.98 -0.59
C CYS A 66 -2.02 11.71 -1.50
N VAL A 67 -3.15 11.31 -0.91
CA VAL A 67 -4.40 11.00 -1.62
C VAL A 67 -5.61 11.71 -1.02
N SER A 68 -5.41 12.86 -0.38
CA SER A 68 -6.48 13.76 0.04
C SER A 68 -6.04 15.24 0.07
N LEU A 69 -6.96 16.17 0.38
CA LEU A 69 -6.72 17.63 0.33
C LEU A 69 -6.40 18.28 1.68
N GLU A 70 -6.50 17.51 2.77
CA GLU A 70 -6.34 18.01 4.13
C GLU A 70 -4.95 18.62 4.35
N SER A 71 -4.75 19.31 5.47
CA SER A 71 -3.41 19.77 5.84
C SER A 71 -2.64 18.60 6.46
N PRO A 72 -1.36 18.41 6.12
CA PRO A 72 -0.58 17.36 6.77
C PRO A 72 -0.34 17.74 8.24
N ASP A 73 -0.43 16.74 9.13
CA ASP A 73 -0.04 16.92 10.52
C ASP A 73 1.49 16.91 10.64
N PRO A 74 2.13 17.92 11.27
CA PRO A 74 3.59 17.92 11.50
C PRO A 74 4.05 16.88 12.51
N ALA A 75 3.13 16.15 13.15
CA ALA A 75 3.44 15.05 14.06
C ALA A 75 2.83 13.73 13.57
N ALA A 76 3.33 12.62 14.13
CA ALA A 76 2.76 11.30 13.87
C ALA A 76 1.28 11.27 14.27
N ALA A 77 0.42 10.94 13.30
CA ALA A 77 -1.02 10.88 13.47
C ALA A 77 -1.52 9.43 13.39
N LEU A 78 -2.73 9.20 13.91
CA LEU A 78 -3.37 7.89 13.94
C LEU A 78 -4.26 7.70 12.71
N TYR A 79 -4.04 6.61 11.99
CA TYR A 79 -4.73 6.25 10.75
C TYR A 79 -5.42 4.90 10.87
N SER A 80 -6.50 4.73 10.12
CA SER A 80 -7.07 3.42 9.79
C SER A 80 -6.46 2.92 8.49
N PHE A 81 -5.93 1.70 8.49
CA PHE A 81 -5.30 1.09 7.33
C PHE A 81 -6.25 0.13 6.64
N HIS A 82 -6.29 0.22 5.31
CA HIS A 82 -7.16 -0.57 4.46
C HIS A 82 -6.37 -1.20 3.31
N ALA A 83 -6.72 -2.44 2.96
CA ALA A 83 -6.37 -2.99 1.66
C ALA A 83 -7.10 -2.22 0.54
N ILE A 84 -6.43 -2.01 -0.59
CA ILE A 84 -7.03 -1.35 -1.75
C ILE A 84 -7.84 -2.37 -2.54
N ASP A 85 -9.14 -2.44 -2.26
CA ASP A 85 -10.05 -3.39 -2.89
C ASP A 85 -11.41 -2.75 -3.23
N ALA A 86 -12.22 -3.51 -3.97
CA ALA A 86 -13.48 -3.05 -4.55
C ALA A 86 -14.56 -2.64 -3.53
N ALA A 87 -14.36 -2.87 -2.25
CA ALA A 87 -15.31 -2.46 -1.23
C ALA A 87 -15.00 -1.08 -0.63
N LEU A 88 -13.87 -0.45 -0.98
CA LEU A 88 -13.63 0.96 -0.66
C LEU A 88 -14.57 1.86 -1.50
N PRO A 89 -15.19 2.90 -0.91
CA PRO A 89 -16.12 3.78 -1.63
C PRO A 89 -15.44 4.57 -2.77
N ASN A 90 -14.15 4.85 -2.61
CA ASN A 90 -13.27 5.52 -3.57
C ASN A 90 -12.34 4.51 -4.28
N PHE A 91 -12.72 3.24 -4.41
CA PHE A 91 -11.86 2.20 -5.01
C PHE A 91 -11.35 2.56 -6.40
N ALA A 92 -12.22 3.00 -7.31
CA ALA A 92 -11.81 3.29 -8.68
C ALA A 92 -10.71 4.36 -8.79
N PRO A 93 -10.82 5.54 -8.14
CA PRO A 93 -9.70 6.50 -8.11
C PRO A 93 -8.50 5.99 -7.29
N LEU A 94 -8.69 5.31 -6.15
CA LEU A 94 -7.58 4.76 -5.37
C LEU A 94 -6.80 3.68 -6.12
N SER A 95 -7.47 2.86 -6.92
CA SER A 95 -6.82 1.83 -7.72
C SER A 95 -5.94 2.44 -8.82
N GLN A 96 -6.37 3.57 -9.39
CA GLN A 96 -5.56 4.33 -10.33
C GLN A 96 -4.34 4.94 -9.63
N ALA A 97 -4.53 5.54 -8.45
CA ALA A 97 -3.44 6.09 -7.66
C ALA A 97 -2.42 5.00 -7.26
N ALA A 98 -2.89 3.84 -6.82
CA ALA A 98 -2.06 2.69 -6.49
C ALA A 98 -1.29 2.15 -7.71
N TRP A 99 -1.92 2.14 -8.89
CA TRP A 99 -1.25 1.78 -10.13
C TRP A 99 -0.12 2.77 -10.45
N ILE A 100 -0.34 4.07 -10.26
CA ILE A 100 0.71 5.09 -10.44
C ILE A 100 1.86 4.84 -9.45
N ALA A 101 1.54 4.64 -8.18
CA ALA A 101 2.52 4.38 -7.12
C ALA A 101 3.38 3.13 -7.40
N ASP A 102 2.81 2.08 -8.02
CA ASP A 102 3.55 0.88 -8.42
C ASP A 102 4.43 1.08 -9.67
N ASN A 103 4.08 2.01 -10.57
CA ASN A 103 4.66 2.05 -11.91
C ASN A 103 5.49 3.31 -12.23
N TRP A 104 5.44 4.37 -11.41
CA TRP A 104 6.06 5.66 -11.73
C TRP A 104 7.57 5.57 -12.02
N ILE A 105 8.33 4.78 -11.24
CA ILE A 105 9.77 4.59 -11.46
C ILE A 105 10.04 3.95 -12.83
N GLY A 106 9.27 2.92 -13.16
CA GLY A 106 9.40 2.19 -14.43
C GLY A 106 8.97 3.02 -15.63
N TYR A 107 7.99 3.91 -15.45
CA TYR A 107 7.46 4.77 -16.49
C TYR A 107 8.51 5.76 -17.02
N PHE A 108 9.35 6.29 -16.12
CA PHE A 108 10.38 7.28 -16.46
C PHE A 108 11.80 6.73 -16.54
N GLY A 109 12.02 5.48 -16.10
CA GLY A 109 13.35 4.89 -16.03
C GLY A 109 14.25 5.52 -14.96
N GLY A 110 13.66 6.10 -13.90
CA GLY A 110 14.39 6.78 -12.83
C GLY A 110 13.53 7.10 -11.61
N SER A 111 14.20 7.41 -10.51
CA SER A 111 13.59 7.67 -9.19
C SER A 111 13.94 9.05 -8.64
N SER A 112 14.12 10.05 -9.51
CA SER A 112 14.44 11.42 -9.08
C SER A 112 13.22 12.10 -8.44
N ASP A 113 13.47 13.07 -7.57
CA ASP A 113 12.41 13.86 -6.91
C ASP A 113 11.50 14.59 -7.91
N TYR A 114 12.04 14.91 -9.10
CA TYR A 114 11.24 15.40 -10.21
C TYR A 114 10.15 14.39 -10.62
N TYR A 115 10.53 13.15 -10.91
CA TYR A 115 9.58 12.12 -11.34
C TYR A 115 8.59 11.71 -10.24
N LYS A 116 9.02 11.77 -8.97
CA LYS A 116 8.11 11.63 -7.83
C LYS A 116 7.03 12.71 -7.83
N GLY A 117 7.45 13.96 -8.00
CA GLY A 117 6.51 15.08 -8.06
C GLY A 117 5.53 14.98 -9.24
N GLU A 118 5.99 14.52 -10.40
CA GLU A 118 5.13 14.23 -11.54
C GLU A 118 4.10 13.12 -11.22
N ALA A 119 4.51 12.07 -10.50
CA ALA A 119 3.61 11.02 -10.05
C ALA A 119 2.58 11.51 -9.03
N GLN A 120 2.99 12.34 -8.06
CA GLN A 120 2.09 12.92 -7.05
C GLN A 120 1.00 13.79 -7.70
N LYS A 121 1.35 14.61 -8.71
CA LYS A 121 0.38 15.38 -9.50
C LYS A 121 -0.62 14.49 -10.23
N ALA A 122 -0.14 13.42 -10.85
CA ALA A 122 -0.99 12.45 -11.54
C ALA A 122 -1.94 11.73 -10.57
N ILE A 123 -1.47 11.38 -9.38
CA ILE A 123 -2.27 10.78 -8.31
C ILE A 123 -3.38 11.72 -7.87
N TRP A 124 -3.08 12.98 -7.59
CA TRP A 124 -4.10 13.95 -7.19
C TRP A 124 -5.18 14.17 -8.25
N LYS A 125 -4.78 14.17 -9.53
CA LYS A 125 -5.74 14.23 -10.63
C LYS A 125 -6.60 12.98 -10.73
N ALA A 126 -6.00 11.80 -10.61
CA ALA A 126 -6.73 10.51 -10.59
C ALA A 126 -7.73 10.44 -9.44
N MET A 127 -7.34 10.94 -8.27
CA MET A 127 -8.20 11.01 -7.09
C MET A 127 -9.29 12.09 -7.17
N GLY A 128 -9.23 13.01 -8.15
CA GLY A 128 -10.18 14.12 -8.28
C GLY A 128 -10.03 15.19 -7.20
N ILE A 129 -8.85 15.27 -6.58
CA ILE A 129 -8.50 16.14 -5.45
C ILE A 129 -8.07 17.51 -5.96
N MET A 130 -7.13 17.53 -6.90
CA MET A 130 -6.69 18.74 -7.57
C MET A 130 -6.16 18.40 -8.96
N ASP A 131 -6.20 19.38 -9.86
CA ASP A 131 -5.63 19.27 -11.20
C ASP A 131 -4.60 20.38 -11.42
N ILE A 132 -3.36 20.09 -11.04
CA ILE A 132 -2.18 20.91 -11.35
C ILE A 132 -1.32 20.27 -12.45
N THR A 133 -1.87 19.25 -13.11
CA THR A 133 -1.20 18.63 -14.25
C THR A 133 -1.22 19.57 -15.45
N GLY A 134 -0.17 19.53 -16.26
CA GLY A 134 -0.21 20.18 -17.56
C GLY A 134 -1.21 19.54 -18.52
N ALA A 135 -1.44 20.20 -19.66
CA ALA A 135 -2.12 19.56 -20.81
C ALA A 135 -1.20 18.57 -21.56
N LEU A 136 0.09 18.58 -21.23
CA LEU A 136 1.17 17.76 -21.73
C LEU A 136 2.16 17.57 -20.58
N GLY A 137 3.05 16.58 -20.68
CA GLY A 137 4.10 16.35 -19.70
C GLY A 137 4.06 14.97 -19.10
N ASP A 138 4.98 14.73 -18.19
CA ASP A 138 5.21 13.46 -17.52
C ASP A 138 4.03 13.10 -16.60
N ASP A 139 3.57 14.04 -15.77
CA ASP A 139 2.34 13.93 -14.97
C ASP A 139 1.10 13.56 -15.79
N TYR A 140 0.85 14.25 -16.91
CA TYR A 140 -0.29 14.01 -17.78
C TYR A 140 -0.21 12.64 -18.45
N ASN A 141 0.99 12.22 -18.88
CA ASN A 141 1.21 10.92 -19.50
C ASN A 141 0.96 9.78 -18.50
N ILE A 142 1.44 9.89 -17.26
CA ILE A 142 1.15 8.91 -16.22
C ILE A 142 -0.35 8.85 -15.94
N TYR A 143 -0.98 9.99 -15.69
CA TYR A 143 -2.42 10.06 -15.43
C TYR A 143 -3.22 9.41 -16.56
N SER A 144 -2.89 9.74 -17.81
CA SER A 144 -3.56 9.19 -19.00
C SER A 144 -3.38 7.68 -19.16
N ALA A 145 -2.29 7.09 -18.64
CA ALA A 145 -2.14 5.64 -18.56
C ALA A 145 -3.01 5.08 -17.43
N ALA A 146 -2.99 5.72 -16.26
CA ALA A 146 -3.70 5.31 -15.06
C ALA A 146 -5.22 5.29 -15.23
N ILE A 147 -5.83 6.18 -16.02
CA ILE A 147 -7.31 6.26 -16.14
C ILE A 147 -7.97 4.96 -16.60
N THR A 148 -7.22 4.07 -17.27
CA THR A 148 -7.72 2.77 -17.74
C THR A 148 -7.72 1.68 -16.65
N HIS A 149 -7.18 1.98 -15.46
CA HIS A 149 -6.93 1.05 -14.36
C HIS A 149 -7.86 1.26 -13.16
N THR A 150 -9.17 1.40 -13.39
CA THR A 150 -10.22 1.60 -12.36
C THR A 150 -10.56 0.37 -11.50
N GLY A 151 -9.82 -0.73 -11.69
CA GLY A 151 -9.98 -1.98 -10.92
C GLY A 151 -8.64 -2.64 -10.62
N TYR A 152 -7.57 -1.86 -10.58
CA TYR A 152 -6.24 -2.36 -10.24
C TYR A 152 -6.19 -2.81 -8.79
N LEU A 153 -5.78 -4.06 -8.59
CA LEU A 153 -5.58 -4.64 -7.26
C LEU A 153 -4.08 -4.80 -7.04
N THR A 154 -3.60 -4.35 -5.89
CA THR A 154 -2.19 -4.46 -5.49
C THR A 154 -2.08 -4.85 -4.02
N SER A 155 -1.02 -5.57 -3.71
CA SER A 155 -0.60 -5.86 -2.33
C SER A 155 0.63 -5.04 -1.91
N ASN A 156 1.07 -4.11 -2.76
CA ASN A 156 2.27 -3.30 -2.52
C ASN A 156 1.94 -1.99 -1.78
N TRP A 157 0.66 -1.64 -1.67
CA TRP A 157 0.21 -0.39 -1.06
C TRP A 157 -0.99 -0.63 -0.14
N TYR A 158 -0.99 0.03 1.01
CA TYR A 158 -2.17 0.20 1.86
C TYR A 158 -2.66 1.64 1.76
N TYR A 159 -3.98 1.81 1.91
CA TYR A 159 -4.61 3.10 2.07
C TYR A 159 -4.66 3.44 3.57
N ALA A 160 -4.02 4.54 3.95
CA ALA A 160 -4.05 5.10 5.29
C ALA A 160 -5.06 6.26 5.31
N ASP A 161 -6.18 6.04 5.99
CA ASP A 161 -7.33 6.94 6.09
C ASP A 161 -7.32 7.71 7.42
N SER A 162 -7.49 9.03 7.33
CA SER A 162 -7.49 9.97 8.45
C SER A 162 -8.78 10.81 8.50
N PRO A 163 -9.33 11.05 9.71
CA PRO A 163 -8.92 10.48 10.98
C PRO A 163 -9.26 8.99 11.09
N ALA A 164 -8.50 8.26 11.92
CA ALA A 164 -8.79 6.85 12.18
C ALA A 164 -10.25 6.63 12.65
N GLN A 165 -11.02 5.84 11.89
CA GLN A 165 -12.47 5.72 12.05
C GLN A 165 -12.90 4.76 13.18
N PHE A 166 -11.98 3.93 13.70
CA PHE A 166 -12.32 2.81 14.60
C PHE A 166 -11.58 2.83 15.96
N VAL A 167 -11.21 4.01 16.45
CA VAL A 167 -10.45 4.15 17.69
C VAL A 167 -11.39 4.52 18.84
N GLY A 168 -11.32 3.78 19.95
CA GLY A 168 -11.99 4.15 21.20
C GLY A 168 -11.54 5.56 21.62
N THR A 169 -12.49 6.47 21.74
CA THR A 169 -12.40 7.94 21.62
C THR A 169 -11.50 8.72 22.59
N ASN A 170 -10.55 8.13 23.31
CA ASN A 170 -10.05 8.77 24.54
C ASN A 170 -8.56 9.13 24.64
N ASP A 171 -7.64 8.56 23.84
CA ASP A 171 -6.20 8.72 24.14
C ASP A 171 -5.34 9.39 23.05
N ILE A 172 -5.81 9.55 21.81
CA ILE A 172 -5.07 10.27 20.76
C ILE A 172 -6.02 11.24 20.05
N PRO A 173 -5.70 12.55 19.97
CA PRO A 173 -6.51 13.47 19.19
C PRO A 173 -6.51 13.02 17.73
N SER A 174 -7.68 12.59 17.26
CA SER A 174 -7.95 12.32 15.85
C SER A 174 -8.03 13.68 15.14
N ILE A 175 -6.87 14.23 14.81
CA ILE A 175 -6.77 15.41 13.95
C ILE A 175 -6.93 14.88 12.52
N ALA A 176 -7.86 15.45 11.77
CA ALA A 176 -7.97 15.15 10.35
C ALA A 176 -6.67 15.61 9.67
N SER A 177 -5.88 14.63 9.23
CA SER A 177 -4.65 14.81 8.47
C SER A 177 -4.88 14.35 7.02
N GLN A 178 -3.90 14.56 6.15
CA GLN A 178 -3.91 13.99 4.81
C GLN A 178 -3.95 12.46 4.83
N ASP A 179 -4.69 11.87 3.92
CA ASP A 179 -4.65 10.43 3.65
C ASP A 179 -3.45 10.08 2.79
N PHE A 180 -2.96 8.85 2.94
CA PHE A 180 -1.77 8.39 2.23
C PHE A 180 -1.91 7.00 1.64
N LEU A 181 -1.17 6.75 0.56
CA LEU A 181 -0.77 5.41 0.15
C LEU A 181 0.58 5.09 0.79
N THR A 182 0.62 4.04 1.60
CA THR A 182 1.84 3.60 2.28
C THR A 182 2.32 2.27 1.73
N PRO A 183 3.64 2.08 1.49
CA PRO A 183 4.14 0.88 0.86
C PRO A 183 4.05 -0.29 1.83
N VAL A 184 3.69 -1.47 1.32
CA VAL A 184 3.78 -2.73 2.05
C VAL A 184 5.18 -3.27 1.83
N PRO A 185 6.02 -3.35 2.88
CA PRO A 185 7.33 -3.98 2.77
C PRO A 185 7.13 -5.36 2.19
N THR A 186 7.77 -5.62 1.05
CA THR A 186 7.78 -6.96 0.49
C THR A 186 8.49 -7.83 1.53
N PRO A 187 7.80 -8.82 2.15
CA PRO A 187 8.43 -9.59 3.21
C PRO A 187 9.75 -10.12 2.70
N GLU A 188 10.84 -9.78 3.39
CA GLU A 188 12.13 -10.36 3.07
C GLU A 188 11.93 -11.86 3.02
N PRO A 189 12.26 -12.51 1.90
CA PRO A 189 11.64 -13.76 1.54
C PRO A 189 11.81 -14.79 2.66
N ALA A 190 10.74 -15.07 3.40
CA ALA A 190 10.60 -16.30 4.16
C ALA A 190 10.75 -17.52 3.21
N THR A 191 10.66 -17.30 1.89
CA THR A 191 11.07 -18.25 0.87
C THR A 191 12.58 -18.56 0.90
N LEU A 192 13.49 -17.65 1.30
CA LEU A 192 14.89 -17.99 1.53
C LEU A 192 15.06 -18.92 2.73
N LEU A 193 14.33 -18.66 3.82
CA LEU A 193 14.32 -19.54 4.98
C LEU A 193 13.70 -20.90 4.63
N LEU A 194 12.53 -20.90 3.99
CA LEU A 194 11.81 -22.11 3.57
C LEU A 194 12.62 -22.91 2.55
N PHE A 195 13.29 -22.24 1.61
CA PHE A 195 14.21 -22.86 0.66
C PHE A 195 15.43 -23.45 1.38
N GLY A 196 16.02 -22.71 2.32
CA GLY A 196 17.12 -23.19 3.16
C GLY A 196 16.72 -24.44 3.96
N LEU A 197 15.57 -24.40 4.63
CA LEU A 197 15.01 -25.53 5.38
C LEU A 197 14.63 -26.70 4.47
N GLY A 198 14.09 -26.42 3.27
CA GLY A 198 13.78 -27.43 2.26
C GLY A 198 15.03 -28.17 1.78
N LEU A 199 16.13 -27.45 1.52
CA LEU A 199 17.42 -28.03 1.15
C LEU A 199 18.03 -28.85 2.30
N LEU A 200 17.96 -28.36 3.54
CA LEU A 200 18.38 -29.11 4.73
C LEU A 200 17.57 -30.40 4.89
N GLY A 201 16.26 -30.35 4.66
CA GLY A 201 15.37 -31.51 4.67
C GLY A 201 15.77 -32.56 3.62
N LEU A 202 16.02 -32.14 2.38
CA LEU A 202 16.49 -33.03 1.30
C LEU A 202 17.84 -33.68 1.62
N ALA A 203 18.78 -32.91 2.18
CA ALA A 203 20.07 -33.43 2.62
C ALA A 203 19.92 -34.47 3.74
N GLY A 204 19.01 -34.23 4.69
CA GLY A 204 18.67 -35.17 5.76
C GLY A 204 18.11 -36.50 5.24
N ILE A 205 17.15 -36.44 4.31
CA ILE A 205 16.56 -37.64 3.68
C ILE A 205 17.62 -38.45 2.93
N ARG A 206 18.49 -37.78 2.15
CA ARG A 206 19.57 -38.46 1.40
C ARG A 206 20.53 -39.22 2.32
N ARG A 207 20.84 -38.69 3.51
CA ARG A 207 21.69 -39.37 4.50
C ARG A 207 21.03 -40.61 5.08
N LYS A 208 19.70 -40.59 5.25
CA LYS A 208 18.94 -41.73 5.77
C LYS A 208 18.83 -42.87 4.76
N LEU A 209 18.74 -42.58 3.46
CA LEU A 209 18.65 -43.59 2.40
C LEU A 209 19.99 -44.31 2.08
N LYS A 210 21.12 -43.77 2.54
CA LYS A 210 22.45 -44.38 2.35
C LYS A 210 22.89 -45.31 3.49
N LYS A 211 22.13 -45.35 4.58
CA LYS A 211 22.31 -46.30 5.70
C LYS A 211 21.24 -47.36 5.61
#